data_AF-A0A6M0BZ58-F1
#
_entry.id   AF-A0A6M0BZ58-F1
#
_cell.length_a   1.000
_cell.length_b   1.000
_cell.length_c   1.000
_cell.angle_alpha   90.00
_cell.angle_beta   90.00
_cell.angle_gamma   90.00
#
_symmetry.space_group_name_H-M   'P 1'
#
loop_
_entity.id
_entity.type
_entity.pdbx_description
1 polymer ?
#
loop_
_entity_poly.entity_id
_entity_poly.type
_entity_poly.pdbx_seq_one_letter_code
_entity_poly.pdbx_strand_id
1 'polypeptide(L)'
;CQRVLEKISSVPMGEGMKVFIDKYEENKVTYCGGYRRAKKHIPSYTVYWTRGMTSIHPEENRFLSPRECARIQSFPDYFIFKGTTIENYTQICNAVPPLLAKAFGCYIIKVLTGAEINPIPWQFSSRDNHQNYRGKVDSKSEDNNFPIQLKLPF
;
A
#
# COMPACT_ATOMS: atom_id res chain seq x y z
N CYS A 1 22.04 11.73 12.16
CA CYS A 1 21.54 12.52 11.02
C CYS A 1 20.61 13.66 11.45
N GLN A 2 21.10 14.61 12.26
CA GLN A 2 20.32 15.77 12.73
C GLN A 2 19.78 16.61 11.57
N ARG A 3 20.60 16.75 10.51
CA ARG A 3 20.26 17.40 9.24
C ARG A 3 19.00 16.86 8.54
N VAL A 4 18.73 15.54 8.61
CA VAL A 4 17.54 14.96 7.96
C VAL A 4 16.28 15.29 8.75
N LEU A 5 16.36 15.24 10.08
CA LEU A 5 15.25 15.62 10.97
C LEU A 5 14.95 17.12 10.88
N GLU A 6 15.97 17.96 10.76
CA GLU A 6 15.82 19.40 10.49
C GLU A 6 15.09 19.64 9.16
N LYS A 7 15.45 18.90 8.10
CA LYS A 7 14.73 18.98 6.82
C LYS A 7 13.28 18.55 6.96
N ILE A 8 13.01 17.38 7.57
CA ILE A 8 11.65 16.86 7.76
C ILE A 8 10.78 17.81 8.57
N SER A 9 11.30 18.33 9.69
CA SER A 9 10.58 19.26 10.56
C SER A 9 10.26 20.59 9.88
N SER A 10 11.06 21.03 8.91
CA SER A 10 10.78 22.24 8.12
C SER A 10 9.68 22.08 7.07
N VAL A 11 9.24 20.85 6.78
CA VAL A 11 8.21 20.60 5.76
C VAL A 11 6.82 20.61 6.39
N PRO A 12 5.94 21.58 6.04
CA PRO A 12 4.56 21.56 6.49
C PRO A 12 3.73 20.48 5.76
N MET A 13 2.54 20.19 6.26
CA MET A 13 1.66 19.16 5.70
C MET A 13 1.35 19.40 4.22
N GLY A 14 1.61 18.40 3.38
CA GLY A 14 1.31 18.46 1.95
C GLY A 14 2.36 19.11 1.07
N GLU A 15 3.37 19.73 1.68
CA GLU A 15 4.50 20.30 0.95
C GLU A 15 5.64 19.28 0.79
N GLY A 16 6.68 19.66 0.05
CA GLY A 16 7.83 18.82 -0.23
C GLY A 16 9.15 19.56 -0.22
N MET A 17 10.16 18.97 -0.88
CA MET A 17 11.52 19.51 -0.93
C MET A 17 11.60 20.98 -1.38
N LYS A 18 10.63 21.45 -2.18
CA LYS A 18 10.52 22.84 -2.67
C LYS A 18 10.61 23.90 -1.58
N VAL A 19 10.10 23.62 -0.38
CA VAL A 19 10.05 24.59 0.74
C VAL A 19 11.45 24.99 1.23
N PHE A 20 12.45 24.15 1.01
CA PHE A 20 13.82 24.38 1.51
C PHE A 20 14.88 24.21 0.42
N ILE A 21 14.49 24.29 -0.86
CA ILE A 21 15.44 24.27 -1.99
C ILE A 21 16.45 25.42 -1.84
N ASP A 22 15.96 26.62 -1.53
CA ASP A 22 16.80 27.83 -1.42
C ASP A 22 17.73 27.80 -0.19
N LYS A 23 17.41 26.96 0.81
CA LYS A 23 18.16 26.87 2.07
C LYS A 23 19.40 25.96 1.98
N TYR A 24 19.47 25.08 0.97
CA TYR A 24 20.58 24.13 0.84
C TYR A 24 21.04 24.03 -0.61
N GLU A 25 22.28 24.46 -0.88
CA GLU A 25 22.85 24.51 -2.24
C GLU A 25 22.91 23.15 -2.96
N GLU A 26 22.96 22.04 -2.21
CA GLU A 26 22.92 20.67 -2.73
C GLU A 26 21.57 20.26 -3.36
N ASN A 27 20.51 21.05 -3.12
CA ASN A 27 19.16 20.83 -3.67
C ASN A 27 18.90 21.61 -4.97
N LYS A 28 19.92 22.23 -5.59
CA LYS A 28 19.80 22.92 -6.90
C LYS A 28 19.41 21.98 -8.05
N VAL A 29 19.42 20.66 -7.82
CA VAL A 29 18.81 19.67 -8.73
C VAL A 29 17.31 19.61 -8.46
N THR A 30 16.51 19.95 -9.47
CA THR A 30 15.05 20.20 -9.45
C THR A 30 14.19 18.95 -9.17
N TYR A 31 14.53 18.15 -8.16
CA TYR A 31 13.76 16.96 -7.81
C TYR A 31 12.56 17.33 -6.93
N CYS A 32 11.42 17.58 -7.58
CA CYS A 32 10.18 17.98 -6.91
C CYS A 32 9.51 16.86 -6.09
N GLY A 33 10.03 15.63 -6.15
CA GLY A 33 9.46 14.43 -5.53
C GLY A 33 9.92 14.16 -4.09
N GLY A 34 11.03 14.77 -3.67
CA GLY A 34 11.65 14.48 -2.38
C GLY A 34 10.89 15.09 -1.20
N TYR A 35 11.01 14.45 -0.03
CA TYR A 35 10.50 14.95 1.26
C TYR A 35 9.04 15.41 1.24
N ARG A 36 8.18 14.76 0.44
CA ARG A 36 6.76 15.11 0.41
C ARG A 36 6.08 14.61 1.68
N ARG A 37 5.41 15.52 2.39
CA ARG A 37 4.58 15.17 3.55
C ARG A 37 3.19 14.77 3.12
N ALA A 38 2.76 13.58 3.53
CA ALA A 38 1.44 13.07 3.24
C ALA A 38 0.36 13.97 3.86
N LYS A 39 -0.83 13.98 3.25
CA LYS A 39 -2.00 14.71 3.73
C LYS A 39 -3.03 13.70 4.24
N LYS A 40 -3.63 13.95 5.39
CA LYS A 40 -4.48 12.98 6.11
C LYS A 40 -5.80 12.64 5.41
N HIS A 41 -6.44 13.63 4.77
CA HIS A 41 -7.80 13.52 4.25
C HIS A 41 -7.87 13.41 2.72
N ILE A 42 -6.75 13.12 2.07
CA ILE A 42 -6.70 12.93 0.62
C ILE A 42 -5.96 11.64 0.28
N PRO A 43 -6.14 11.10 -0.93
CA PRO A 43 -5.36 9.96 -1.38
C PRO A 43 -3.85 10.22 -1.26
N SER A 44 -3.13 9.17 -0.87
CA SER A 44 -1.67 9.22 -0.83
C SER A 44 -1.10 9.43 -2.23
N TYR A 45 0.07 10.05 -2.28
CA TYR A 45 0.95 9.93 -3.45
C TYR A 45 1.36 8.47 -3.65
N THR A 46 1.90 8.16 -4.84
CA THR A 46 2.48 6.85 -5.13
C THR A 46 3.45 6.45 -4.02
N VAL A 47 3.26 5.26 -3.46
CA VAL A 47 4.20 4.71 -2.48
C VAL A 47 5.47 4.33 -3.22
N TYR A 48 6.60 4.87 -2.77
CA TYR A 48 7.91 4.57 -3.33
C TYR A 48 8.94 4.40 -2.23
N TRP A 49 10.03 3.73 -2.58
CA TRP A 49 11.23 3.63 -1.76
C TRP A 49 12.43 3.92 -2.65
N THR A 50 13.05 5.07 -2.45
CA THR A 50 14.14 5.53 -3.31
C THR A 50 15.13 6.30 -2.47
N ARG A 51 16.43 6.00 -2.58
CA ARG A 51 17.50 6.68 -1.82
C ARG A 51 17.25 6.72 -0.30
N GLY A 52 16.63 5.67 0.25
CA GLY A 52 16.33 5.56 1.68
C GLY A 52 15.19 6.46 2.17
N MET A 53 14.34 6.96 1.28
CA MET A 53 13.23 7.85 1.61
C MET A 53 11.92 7.41 0.96
N THR A 54 10.84 7.71 1.65
CA THR A 54 9.45 7.62 1.20
C THR A 54 8.70 8.90 1.58
N SER A 55 7.37 8.91 1.53
CA SER A 55 6.57 10.05 2.01
C SER A 55 6.74 10.26 3.52
N ILE A 56 6.65 11.50 3.98
CA ILE A 56 6.70 11.86 5.41
C ILE A 56 5.30 11.68 6.01
N HIS A 57 5.24 11.18 7.25
CA HIS A 57 4.00 11.06 8.01
C HIS A 57 3.26 12.42 8.11
N PRO A 58 1.92 12.47 8.03
CA PRO A 58 1.18 13.75 8.07
C PRO A 58 1.43 14.56 9.35
N GLU A 59 1.57 13.88 10.49
CA GLU A 59 1.64 14.51 11.82
C GLU A 59 3.01 14.35 12.50
N GLU A 60 3.82 13.39 12.04
CA GLU A 60 5.06 13.00 12.74
C GLU A 60 6.29 13.34 11.88
N ASN A 61 7.40 13.68 12.52
CA ASN A 61 8.65 14.02 11.84
C ASN A 61 9.47 12.79 11.46
N ARG A 62 8.81 11.85 10.77
CA ARG A 62 9.42 10.61 10.23
C ARG A 62 8.85 10.25 8.88
N PHE A 63 9.55 9.38 8.16
CA PHE A 63 8.99 8.72 6.99
C PHE A 63 7.90 7.70 7.37
N LEU A 64 7.02 7.40 6.42
CA LEU A 64 6.06 6.30 6.56
C LEU A 64 6.80 4.99 6.77
N SER A 65 6.32 4.21 7.72
CA SER A 65 6.77 2.86 8.04
C SER A 65 6.38 1.89 6.92
N PRO A 66 7.01 0.70 6.86
CA PRO A 66 6.62 -0.32 5.89
C PRO A 66 5.14 -0.71 6.03
N ARG A 67 4.60 -0.70 7.26
CA ARG A 67 3.19 -1.08 7.48
C ARG A 67 2.20 -0.03 6.99
N GLU A 68 2.50 1.25 7.16
CA GLU A 68 1.68 2.33 6.58
C GLU A 68 1.72 2.26 5.05
N CYS A 69 2.90 2.05 4.46
CA CYS A 69 3.05 1.85 3.02
C CYS A 69 2.25 0.63 2.51
N ALA A 70 2.27 -0.48 3.24
CA ALA A 70 1.52 -1.69 2.90
C ALA A 70 0.01 -1.45 2.89
N ARG A 71 -0.52 -0.73 3.89
CA ARG A 71 -1.94 -0.36 3.96
C ARG A 71 -2.36 0.53 2.80
N ILE A 72 -1.54 1.50 2.42
CA ILE A 72 -1.80 2.35 1.25
C ILE A 72 -1.87 1.49 -0.02
N GLN A 73 -0.99 0.48 -0.14
CA GLN A 73 -1.00 -0.50 -1.21
C GLN A 73 -2.11 -1.56 -1.07
N SER A 74 -3.07 -1.39 -0.16
CA SER A 74 -4.18 -2.32 0.10
C SER A 74 -3.76 -3.72 0.55
N PHE A 75 -2.54 -3.88 1.07
CA PHE A 75 -2.16 -5.12 1.73
C PHE A 75 -2.92 -5.26 3.04
N PRO A 76 -3.41 -6.47 3.34
CA PRO A 76 -4.07 -6.70 4.60
C PRO A 76 -3.06 -6.75 5.75
N ASP A 77 -3.48 -6.35 6.94
CA ASP A 77 -2.59 -6.19 8.10
C ASP A 77 -1.91 -7.49 8.54
N TYR A 78 -2.51 -8.67 8.27
CA TYR A 78 -1.91 -9.97 8.58
C TYR A 78 -0.83 -10.38 7.58
N PHE A 79 -0.65 -9.66 6.46
CA PHE A 79 0.35 -10.02 5.47
C PHE A 79 1.76 -9.73 6.00
N ILE A 80 2.57 -10.78 6.08
CA ILE A 80 3.94 -10.75 6.61
C ILE A 80 4.92 -10.64 5.45
N PHE A 81 5.65 -9.53 5.38
CA PHE A 81 6.81 -9.38 4.50
C PHE A 81 8.04 -9.98 5.20
N LYS A 82 8.81 -10.78 4.48
CA LYS A 82 10.04 -11.41 4.98
C LYS A 82 11.26 -10.66 4.47
N GLY A 83 12.30 -10.62 5.29
CA GLY A 83 13.57 -9.98 4.99
C GLY A 83 13.83 -8.75 5.86
N THR A 84 14.83 -7.97 5.45
CA THR A 84 15.22 -6.71 6.05
C THR A 84 14.15 -5.63 5.82
N THR A 85 14.22 -4.54 6.60
CA THR A 85 13.31 -3.41 6.43
C THR A 85 13.38 -2.80 5.04
N ILE A 86 14.58 -2.76 4.44
CA ILE A 86 14.79 -2.24 3.08
C ILE A 86 14.12 -3.14 2.04
N GLU A 87 14.28 -4.46 2.16
CA GLU A 87 13.63 -5.42 1.27
C GLU A 87 12.11 -5.37 1.40
N ASN A 88 11.58 -5.18 2.61
CA ASN A 88 10.15 -5.01 2.82
C ASN A 88 9.62 -3.78 2.08
N TYR A 89 10.30 -2.63 2.17
CA TYR A 89 9.90 -1.45 1.39
C TYR A 89 9.91 -1.73 -0.11
N THR A 90 10.96 -2.36 -0.63
CA THR A 90 11.07 -2.70 -2.06
C THR A 90 9.93 -3.62 -2.51
N GLN A 91 9.63 -4.67 -1.72
CA GLN A 91 8.51 -5.58 -2.00
C GLN A 91 7.17 -4.84 -2.04
N ILE A 92 6.91 -3.96 -1.08
CA ILE A 92 5.66 -3.19 -0.99
C ILE A 92 5.52 -2.21 -2.15
N CYS A 93 6.59 -1.45 -2.46
CA CYS A 93 6.52 -0.37 -3.45
C CYS A 93 6.41 -0.88 -4.89
N ASN A 94 7.00 -2.05 -5.18
CA ASN A 94 6.98 -2.66 -6.51
C ASN A 94 5.77 -3.58 -6.73
N ALA A 95 5.01 -3.89 -5.68
CA ALA A 95 3.86 -4.78 -5.78
C ALA A 95 2.66 -4.12 -6.48
N VAL A 96 1.84 -4.95 -7.10
CA VAL A 96 0.49 -4.57 -7.54
C VAL A 96 -0.44 -4.59 -6.31
N PRO A 97 -1.24 -3.54 -6.06
CA PRO A 97 -2.18 -3.52 -4.94
C PRO A 97 -3.13 -4.74 -4.97
N PRO A 98 -3.26 -5.52 -3.87
CA PRO A 98 -4.10 -6.72 -3.85
C PRO A 98 -5.57 -6.49 -4.24
N LEU A 99 -6.16 -5.34 -3.88
CA LEU A 99 -7.54 -5.04 -4.27
C LEU A 99 -7.68 -4.76 -5.76
N LEU A 100 -6.67 -4.13 -6.37
CA LEU A 100 -6.63 -3.91 -7.81
C LEU A 100 -6.50 -5.25 -8.53
N ALA A 101 -5.58 -6.11 -8.08
CA ALA A 101 -5.42 -7.45 -8.62
C ALA A 101 -6.70 -8.29 -8.50
N LYS A 102 -7.42 -8.18 -7.37
CA LYS A 102 -8.72 -8.84 -7.17
C LYS A 102 -9.77 -8.36 -8.19
N ALA A 103 -9.87 -7.06 -8.42
CA ALA A 103 -10.82 -6.50 -9.39
C ALA A 103 -10.56 -7.03 -10.81
N PHE A 104 -9.30 -7.04 -11.24
CA PHE A 104 -8.91 -7.63 -12.53
C PHE A 104 -9.18 -9.14 -12.58
N GLY A 105 -8.82 -9.88 -11.54
CA GLY A 105 -9.06 -11.33 -11.46
C GLY A 105 -10.54 -11.68 -11.58
N CYS A 106 -11.42 -10.95 -10.88
CA CYS A 106 -12.87 -11.09 -11.03
C CYS A 106 -13.30 -10.84 -12.48
N TYR A 107 -12.85 -9.73 -13.10
CA TYR A 107 -13.24 -9.43 -14.47
C TYR A 107 -12.81 -10.53 -15.47
N ILE A 108 -11.58 -11.04 -15.32
CA ILE A 108 -11.08 -12.13 -16.16
C ILE A 108 -11.94 -13.39 -15.99
N ILE A 109 -12.28 -13.77 -14.75
CA ILE A 109 -13.15 -14.93 -14.49
C ILE A 109 -14.51 -14.73 -15.15
N LYS A 110 -15.12 -13.55 -15.03
CA LYS A 110 -16.42 -13.23 -15.67
C LYS A 110 -16.36 -13.45 -17.17
N VAL A 111 -15.30 -12.98 -17.82
CA VAL A 111 -15.12 -13.10 -19.28
C VAL A 111 -14.91 -14.57 -19.69
N LEU A 112 -14.13 -15.32 -18.92
CA LEU A 112 -13.78 -16.71 -19.26
C LEU A 112 -14.92 -17.70 -18.98
N THR A 113 -15.72 -17.49 -17.94
CA THR A 113 -16.77 -18.44 -17.53
C THR A 113 -18.19 -18.00 -17.86
N GLY A 114 -18.39 -16.72 -18.22
CA GLY A 114 -19.71 -16.13 -18.36
C GLY A 114 -20.47 -15.98 -17.03
N ALA A 115 -19.84 -16.27 -15.89
CA ALA A 115 -20.49 -16.20 -14.58
C ALA A 115 -20.76 -14.75 -14.16
N GLU A 116 -21.93 -14.52 -13.57
CA GLU A 116 -22.18 -13.26 -12.87
C GLU A 116 -21.38 -13.21 -11.57
N ILE A 117 -20.51 -12.20 -11.47
CA ILE A 117 -19.72 -11.97 -10.26
C ILE A 117 -20.29 -10.76 -9.56
N ASN A 118 -20.65 -10.94 -8.29
CA ASN A 118 -21.06 -9.84 -7.44
C ASN A 118 -19.92 -8.82 -7.37
N PRO A 119 -20.20 -7.52 -7.60
CA PRO A 119 -19.17 -6.49 -7.53
C PRO A 119 -18.48 -6.55 -6.17
N ILE A 120 -17.16 -6.34 -6.16
CA ILE A 120 -16.40 -6.27 -4.91
C ILE A 120 -17.08 -5.17 -4.07
N PRO A 121 -17.55 -5.48 -2.85
CA PRO A 121 -18.11 -4.46 -2.00
C PRO A 121 -17.00 -3.45 -1.71
N TRP A 122 -17.19 -2.22 -2.18
CA TRP A 122 -16.30 -1.08 -1.93
C TRP A 122 -16.36 -0.58 -0.48
N GLN A 123 -17.10 -1.27 0.38
CA GLN A 123 -17.20 -1.02 1.80
C GLN A 123 -16.18 -1.87 2.53
N PHE A 124 -15.12 -1.22 3.03
CA PHE A 124 -14.35 -1.79 4.13
C PHE A 124 -15.23 -1.67 5.37
N SER A 125 -15.91 -2.74 5.76
CA SER A 125 -16.65 -2.69 7.02
C SER A 125 -15.63 -2.57 8.15
N SER A 126 -15.94 -1.81 9.20
CA SER A 126 -15.14 -1.79 10.44
C SER A 126 -15.04 -3.18 11.10
N ARG A 127 -15.77 -4.18 10.56
CA ARG A 127 -15.81 -5.60 10.91
C ARG A 127 -15.22 -6.52 9.84
N ASP A 128 -14.51 -5.99 8.83
CA ASP A 128 -13.65 -6.78 7.95
C ASP A 128 -12.38 -7.20 8.72
N ASN A 129 -12.63 -7.79 9.89
CA ASN A 129 -11.69 -8.58 10.63
C ASN A 129 -11.12 -9.63 9.69
N HIS A 130 -9.82 -9.84 9.82
CA HIS A 130 -8.96 -10.92 9.32
C HIS A 130 -9.56 -12.28 8.90
N GLN A 131 -10.80 -12.60 9.21
CA GLN A 131 -11.44 -13.88 8.93
C GLN A 131 -11.81 -14.09 7.46
N ASN A 132 -12.18 -13.04 6.71
CA ASN A 132 -12.51 -13.20 5.27
C ASN A 132 -11.27 -13.52 4.41
N TYR A 133 -10.08 -13.40 5.00
CA TYR A 133 -8.81 -13.68 4.35
C TYR A 133 -8.00 -14.81 5.00
N ARG A 134 -8.41 -15.28 6.19
CA ARG A 134 -7.97 -16.59 6.66
C ARG A 134 -8.60 -17.60 5.71
N GLY A 135 -7.79 -18.22 4.87
CA GLY A 135 -8.12 -19.57 4.41
C GLY A 135 -8.40 -20.39 5.67
N LYS A 136 -9.67 -20.68 5.93
CA LYS A 136 -10.04 -21.68 6.93
C LYS A 136 -9.51 -23.00 6.41
N VAL A 137 -8.41 -23.48 6.99
CA VAL A 137 -8.04 -24.89 6.93
C VAL A 137 -8.84 -25.57 8.04
N ASP A 138 -10.14 -25.68 7.84
CA ASP A 138 -10.99 -26.46 8.75
C ASP A 138 -10.89 -27.93 8.29
N SER A 139 -10.24 -28.73 9.11
CA SER A 139 -10.18 -30.18 8.94
C SER A 139 -11.55 -30.75 9.30
N LYS A 140 -12.20 -31.38 8.31
CA LYS A 140 -13.49 -32.10 8.39
C LYS A 140 -14.75 -31.25 8.54
N SER A 141 -15.25 -30.71 7.43
CA SER A 141 -16.67 -30.77 7.09
C SER A 141 -16.83 -30.56 5.58
N GLU A 142 -17.54 -31.47 4.93
CA GLU A 142 -17.95 -31.39 3.54
C GLU A 142 -18.92 -30.22 3.35
N ASP A 143 -18.41 -29.00 3.19
CA ASP A 143 -19.21 -27.86 2.74
C ASP A 143 -18.48 -27.16 1.60
N ASN A 144 -18.97 -27.42 0.39
CA ASN A 144 -18.55 -26.87 -0.89
C ASN A 144 -18.85 -25.37 -1.02
N ASN A 145 -18.28 -24.53 -0.16
CA ASN A 145 -18.54 -23.08 -0.21
C ASN A 145 -17.27 -22.23 -0.12
N PHE A 146 -16.36 -22.46 -1.07
CA PHE A 146 -15.57 -21.37 -1.62
C PHE A 146 -16.46 -20.62 -2.61
N PRO A 147 -16.60 -19.27 -2.55
CA PRO A 147 -17.50 -18.53 -3.45
C PRO A 147 -17.10 -18.59 -4.92
N ILE A 148 -16.02 -19.30 -5.28
CA ILE A 148 -15.63 -19.61 -6.66
C ILE A 148 -15.01 -21.01 -6.67
N GLN A 149 -15.81 -22.06 -6.95
CA GLN A 149 -15.27 -23.34 -7.41
C GLN A 149 -15.01 -23.22 -8.93
N LEU A 150 -13.80 -22.82 -9.30
CA LEU A 150 -13.33 -22.89 -10.69
C LEU A 150 -13.00 -24.36 -11.02
N LYS A 151 -13.95 -25.09 -11.61
CA LYS A 151 -13.62 -26.29 -12.38
C LYS A 151 -13.00 -25.84 -13.71
N LEU A 152 -11.68 -25.71 -13.73
CA LEU A 152 -10.93 -25.55 -14.97
C LEU A 152 -11.00 -26.88 -15.75
N PRO A 153 -11.23 -26.87 -17.07
CA PRO A 153 -11.24 -28.09 -17.86
C PRO A 153 -9.80 -28.53 -18.16
N PHE A 154 -9.16 -29.18 -17.19
CA PHE A 154 -8.06 -30.14 -17.40
C PHE A 154 -8.09 -31.19 -16.28
#